data_AF-A0A7S1Z5A0-F1
#
_entry.id   AF-A0A7S1Z5A0-F1
#
_cell.length_a   1.000
_cell.length_b   1.000
_cell.length_c   1.000
_cell.angle_alpha   90.00
_cell.angle_beta   90.00
_cell.angle_gamma   90.00
#
_symmetry.space_group_name_H-M   'P 1'
#
loop_
_entity.id
_entity.type
_entity.pdbx_description
1 polymer ?
#
loop_
_entity_poly.entity_id
_entity_poly.type
_entity_poly.pdbx_seq_one_letter_code
_entity_poly.pdbx_strand_id
1 'polypeptide(L)'
;ISYKLKRRVAEAKANDPSRFFRMQFVCFVDLKGLDRNTMQRTMDEMGKSKEVLNCFPEILFSVCMINAPYFFGIMWPIIQSFMDPSTAQKFELYSDPGRGKE
;
A
#
# COMPACT_ATOMS: atom_id res chain seq x y z
N ILE A 1 12.82 -6.93 10.26
CA ILE A 1 12.93 -7.76 9.01
C ILE A 1 13.62 -6.97 7.89
N SER A 2 13.31 -5.68 7.75
CA SER A 2 13.84 -4.79 6.70
C SER A 2 15.37 -4.79 6.52
N TYR A 3 16.16 -4.73 7.60
CA TYR A 3 17.64 -4.65 7.50
C TYR A 3 18.27 -5.83 6.74
N LYS A 4 17.87 -7.07 7.06
CA LYS A 4 18.36 -8.27 6.38
C LYS A 4 17.96 -8.29 4.91
N LEU A 5 16.75 -7.81 4.59
CA LEU A 5 16.23 -7.78 3.22
C LEU A 5 16.96 -6.74 2.37
N LYS A 6 17.14 -5.51 2.86
CA LYS A 6 17.92 -4.46 2.18
C LYS A 6 19.33 -4.94 1.83
N ARG A 7 20.00 -5.59 2.79
CA ARG A 7 21.35 -6.13 2.58
C ARG A 7 21.39 -7.17 1.45
N ARG A 8 20.46 -8.12 1.46
CA ARG A 8 20.35 -9.15 0.40
C ARG A 8 20.10 -8.56 -0.98
N VAL A 9 19.25 -7.54 -1.08
CA VAL A 9 18.97 -6.85 -2.34
C VAL A 9 20.23 -6.14 -2.86
N ALA A 10 20.97 -5.45 -1.98
CA ALA A 10 22.22 -4.79 -2.35
C ALA A 10 23.32 -5.79 -2.78
N GLU A 11 23.49 -6.89 -2.04
CA GLU A 11 24.42 -7.97 -2.37
C GLU A 11 24.08 -8.61 -3.72
N ALA A 12 22.80 -8.91 -3.97
CA ALA A 12 22.34 -9.47 -5.25
C ALA A 12 22.60 -8.51 -6.42
N LYS A 13 22.38 -7.20 -6.22
CA LYS A 13 22.63 -6.17 -7.24
C LYS A 13 24.11 -6.02 -7.56
N ALA A 14 24.98 -6.13 -6.55
CA ALA A 14 26.42 -6.07 -6.75
C ALA A 14 26.95 -7.30 -7.51
N ASN A 15 26.38 -8.49 -7.25
CA ASN A 15 26.81 -9.73 -7.88
C ASN A 15 26.37 -9.87 -9.34
N ASP A 16 25.13 -9.48 -9.67
CA ASP A 16 24.62 -9.53 -11.05
C ASP A 16 23.68 -8.35 -11.33
N PRO A 17 24.23 -7.20 -11.76
CA PRO A 17 23.43 -6.03 -12.10
C PRO A 17 22.45 -6.27 -13.25
N SER A 18 22.72 -7.22 -14.15
CA SER A 18 21.91 -7.46 -15.35
C SER A 18 20.53 -8.05 -15.04
N ARG A 19 20.38 -8.67 -13.87
CA ARG A 19 19.11 -9.21 -13.37
C ARG A 19 18.22 -8.17 -12.71
N PHE A 20 18.70 -6.94 -12.53
CA PHE A 20 17.92 -5.86 -11.96
C PHE A 20 17.27 -5.03 -13.07
N PHE A 21 15.98 -5.25 -13.26
CA PHE A 21 15.14 -4.46 -14.16
C PHE A 21 14.12 -3.65 -13.37
N ARG A 22 13.61 -2.57 -13.99
CA ARG A 22 12.55 -1.77 -13.41
C ARG A 22 11.26 -2.58 -13.42
N MET A 23 10.72 -2.86 -12.24
CA MET A 23 9.46 -3.55 -12.06
C MET A 23 8.43 -2.57 -11.50
N GLN A 24 7.23 -2.58 -12.06
CA GLN A 24 6.13 -1.74 -11.62
C GLN A 24 4.86 -2.57 -11.50
N PHE A 25 4.11 -2.37 -10.42
CA PHE A 25 2.86 -3.09 -10.16
C PHE A 25 1.69 -2.14 -9.96
N VAL A 26 0.54 -2.56 -10.48
CA VAL A 26 -0.77 -2.01 -10.14
C VAL A 26 -1.46 -2.99 -9.20
N CYS A 27 -1.95 -2.50 -8.06
CA CYS A 27 -2.66 -3.31 -7.08
C CYS A 27 -4.15 -2.93 -7.09
N PHE A 28 -5.03 -3.93 -7.18
CA PHE A 28 -6.46 -3.74 -6.98
C PHE A 28 -6.84 -4.28 -5.61
N VAL A 29 -7.46 -3.44 -4.79
CA VAL A 29 -7.91 -3.80 -3.44
C VAL A 29 -9.41 -3.63 -3.37
N ASP A 30 -10.13 -4.75 -3.26
CA ASP A 30 -11.57 -4.74 -3.03
C ASP A 30 -11.88 -4.54 -1.54
N LEU A 31 -12.53 -3.43 -1.21
CA LEU A 31 -12.93 -3.07 0.16
C LEU A 31 -14.38 -3.48 0.48
N LYS A 32 -15.04 -4.22 -0.40
CA LYS A 32 -16.41 -4.69 -0.18
C LYS A 32 -16.49 -5.55 1.10
N GLY A 33 -17.38 -5.15 2.00
CA GLY A 33 -17.57 -5.84 3.28
C GLY A 33 -16.57 -5.43 4.38
N LEU A 34 -15.66 -4.50 4.11
CA LEU A 34 -14.78 -3.95 5.14
C LEU A 34 -15.61 -3.24 6.22
N ASP A 35 -15.48 -3.71 7.45
CA ASP A 35 -16.03 -3.06 8.64
C ASP A 35 -14.96 -2.28 9.42
N ARG A 36 -15.40 -1.37 10.30
CA ARG A 36 -14.51 -0.49 11.07
C ARG A 36 -13.61 -1.24 12.05
N ASN A 37 -14.10 -2.33 12.66
CA ASN A 37 -13.35 -3.08 13.67
C ASN A 37 -12.20 -3.86 13.02
N THR A 38 -12.48 -4.49 11.88
CA THR A 38 -11.45 -5.15 11.06
C THR A 38 -10.39 -4.15 10.64
N MET A 39 -10.79 -2.97 10.15
CA MET A 39 -9.85 -1.93 9.76
C MET A 39 -8.97 -1.48 10.93
N GLN A 40 -9.55 -1.20 12.09
CA GLN A 40 -8.80 -0.75 13.27
C GLN A 40 -7.72 -1.76 13.70
N ARG A 41 -8.01 -3.07 13.61
CA ARG A 41 -7.03 -4.13 13.92
C ARG A 41 -5.88 -4.16 12.91
N THR A 42 -6.16 -3.89 11.64
CA THR A 42 -5.15 -3.90 10.57
C THR A 42 -4.30 -2.64 10.53
N MET A 43 -4.78 -1.51 11.06
CA MET A 43 -3.99 -0.27 11.15
C MET A 43 -2.66 -0.46 11.90
N ASP A 44 -2.66 -1.25 12.97
CA ASP A 44 -1.45 -1.56 13.75
C ASP A 44 -0.41 -2.35 12.92
N GLU A 45 -0.87 -3.07 11.90
CA GLU A 45 -0.01 -3.85 11.01
C GLU A 45 0.52 -3.03 9.82
N MET A 46 -0.18 -1.97 9.40
CA MET A 46 0.23 -1.12 8.27
C MET A 46 1.61 -0.49 8.45
N GLY A 47 2.03 -0.25 9.70
CA GLY A 47 3.39 0.21 10.01
C GLY A 47 4.47 -0.75 9.49
N LYS A 48 4.21 -2.07 9.45
CA LYS A 48 5.14 -3.09 8.97
C LYS A 48 5.27 -3.10 7.45
N SER A 49 4.21 -2.76 6.70
CA SER A 49 4.28 -2.65 5.23
C SER A 49 5.25 -1.57 4.76
N LYS A 50 5.38 -0.46 5.51
CA LYS A 50 6.34 0.61 5.22
C LYS A 50 7.79 0.11 5.22
N GLU A 51 8.14 -0.76 6.16
CA GLU A 51 9.47 -1.37 6.23
C GLU A 51 9.83 -2.20 4.99
N VAL A 52 8.83 -2.88 4.42
CA VAL A 52 8.97 -3.71 3.21
C VAL A 52 9.06 -2.84 1.96
N LEU A 53 8.18 -1.85 1.80
CA LEU A 53 8.19 -0.91 0.67
C LEU A 53 9.51 -0.13 0.60
N ASN A 54 10.08 0.24 1.75
CA ASN A 54 11.39 0.89 1.82
C ASN A 54 12.56 0.01 1.32
N CYS A 55 12.38 -1.30 1.16
CA CYS A 55 13.39 -2.19 0.58
C CYS A 55 13.35 -2.20 -0.96
N PHE A 56 12.23 -1.79 -1.56
CA PHE A 56 11.98 -1.83 -2.99
C PHE A 56 11.42 -0.48 -3.46
N PRO A 57 12.26 0.57 -3.51
CA PRO A 57 11.82 1.88 -3.94
C PRO A 57 11.27 1.83 -5.37
N GLU A 58 10.20 2.57 -5.61
CA GLU A 58 9.55 2.77 -6.93
C GLU A 58 8.92 1.55 -7.62
N ILE A 59 8.71 0.43 -6.91
CA ILE A 59 8.00 -0.71 -7.51
C ILE A 59 6.48 -0.51 -7.60
N LEU A 60 5.93 0.36 -6.74
CA LEU A 60 4.50 0.64 -6.72
C LEU A 60 4.19 1.69 -7.79
N PHE A 61 3.34 1.36 -8.77
CA PHE A 61 2.86 2.30 -9.78
C PHE A 61 1.54 2.94 -9.33
N SER A 62 0.52 2.12 -9.08
CA SER A 62 -0.79 2.58 -8.60
C SER A 62 -1.45 1.53 -7.70
N VAL A 63 -2.32 1.97 -6.78
CA VAL A 63 -3.17 1.14 -5.94
C VAL A 63 -4.61 1.63 -6.09
N CYS A 64 -5.44 0.84 -6.76
CA CYS A 64 -6.85 1.13 -6.95
C CYS A 64 -7.67 0.44 -5.84
N MET A 65 -8.20 1.22 -4.92
CA MET A 65 -9.11 0.76 -3.86
C MET A 65 -10.55 0.92 -4.34
N ILE A 66 -11.24 -0.20 -4.55
CA ILE A 66 -12.60 -0.24 -5.09
C ILE A 66 -13.60 -0.63 -4.00
N ASN A 67 -14.87 -0.27 -4.21
CA ASN A 67 -15.96 -0.50 -3.26
C ASN A 67 -15.70 0.06 -1.86
N ALA A 68 -15.02 1.21 -1.78
CA ALA A 68 -14.68 1.82 -0.51
C ALA A 68 -15.95 2.22 0.27
N PRO A 69 -16.10 1.80 1.54
CA PRO A 69 -17.23 2.22 2.36
C PRO A 69 -17.12 3.71 2.72
N TYR A 70 -18.24 4.39 2.96
CA TYR A 70 -18.24 5.84 3.24
C TYR A 70 -17.33 6.28 4.38
N PHE A 71 -17.21 5.48 5.44
CA PHE A 71 -16.32 5.79 6.57
C PHE A 71 -14.84 5.80 6.15
N PHE A 72 -14.49 5.15 5.05
CA PHE A 72 -13.11 5.10 4.55
C PHE A 72 -12.61 6.49 4.14
N GLY A 73 -13.50 7.38 3.68
CA GLY A 73 -13.12 8.77 3.39
C GLY A 73 -12.59 9.52 4.62
N ILE A 74 -13.11 9.20 5.82
CA ILE A 74 -12.64 9.78 7.09
C ILE A 74 -11.32 9.14 7.53
N MET A 75 -11.15 7.84 7.29
CA MET A 75 -9.95 7.10 7.69
C MET A 75 -8.77 7.33 6.73
N TRP A 76 -9.02 7.68 5.48
CA TRP A 76 -8.00 7.80 4.45
C TRP A 76 -6.88 8.79 4.81
N PRO A 77 -7.16 10.01 5.32
CA PRO A 77 -6.10 10.92 5.77
C PRO A 77 -5.21 10.33 6.88
N ILE A 78 -5.79 9.53 7.79
CA ILE A 78 -5.05 8.85 8.86
C ILE A 78 -4.09 7.83 8.25
N ILE A 79 -4.58 7.03 7.29
CA ILE A 79 -3.77 6.04 6.56
C ILE A 79 -2.63 6.72 5.80
N GLN A 80 -2.91 7.84 5.12
CA GLN A 80 -1.90 8.62 4.39
C GLN A 80 -0.78 9.13 5.30
N SER A 81 -1.07 9.46 6.56
CA SER A 81 -0.05 9.94 7.52
C SER A 81 1.07 8.92 7.81
N PHE A 82 0.81 7.63 7.58
CA PHE A 82 1.82 6.58 7.74
C PHE A 82 2.74 6.42 6.53
N MET A 83 2.35 6.96 5.37
CA MET A 83 3.03 6.84 4.10
C MET A 83 3.80 8.12 3.75
N ASP A 84 4.85 8.01 2.94
CA ASP A 84 5.45 9.20 2.34
C ASP A 84 4.51 9.80 1.27
N PRO A 85 4.59 11.11 0.97
CA PRO A 85 3.69 11.76 0.04
C PRO A 85 3.70 11.15 -1.38
N SER A 86 4.86 10.67 -1.83
CA SER A 86 5.00 10.08 -3.18
C SER A 86 4.29 8.74 -3.29
N THR A 87 4.27 7.95 -2.21
CA THR A 87 3.50 6.71 -2.12
C THR A 87 2.01 7.00 -2.00
N ALA A 88 1.60 7.99 -1.20
CA ALA A 88 0.20 8.34 -1.02
C ALA A 88 -0.49 8.82 -2.32
N GLN A 89 0.25 9.49 -3.21
CA GLN A 89 -0.25 9.94 -4.52
C GLN A 89 -0.56 8.79 -5.49
N LYS A 90 -0.09 7.57 -5.21
CA LYS A 90 -0.31 6.39 -6.05
C LYS A 90 -1.62 5.68 -5.73
N PHE A 91 -2.35 6.10 -4.70
CA PHE A 91 -3.61 5.48 -4.32
C PHE A 91 -4.79 6.20 -4.95
N GLU A 92 -5.66 5.43 -5.59
CA GLU A 92 -6.90 5.86 -6.20
C GLU A 92 -8.06 5.23 -5.43
N LEU A 93 -9.00 6.05 -4.97
CA LEU A 93 -10.12 5.60 -4.14
C LEU A 93 -11.44 5.71 -4.90
N TYR A 94 -12.14 4.59 -5.01
CA TYR A 94 -13.45 4.50 -5.66
C TYR A 94 -14.48 3.97 -4.65
N SER A 95 -15.46 4.80 -4.32
CA SER A 95 -16.59 4.42 -3.47
C SER A 95 -17.61 3.58 -4.24
N ASP A 96 -18.34 2.73 -3.51
CA ASP A 96 -19.51 2.03 -4.06
C ASP A 96 -20.72 2.99 -4.09
N PRO A 97 -21.26 3.35 -5.27
CA PRO A 97 -22.44 4.21 -5.38
C PRO A 97 -23.73 3.58 -4.80
N GLY A 98 -23.74 2.26 -4.55
CA GLY A 98 -24.93 1.54 -4.09
C GLY A 98 -25.23 1.60 -2.59
N ARG A 99 -24.29 2.08 -1.75
CA ARG A 99 -24.40 1.95 -0.27
C ARG A 99 -24.78 3.24 0.48
N GLY A 100 -25.07 4.33 -0.23
CA GLY A 100 -25.40 5.64 0.37
C GLY A 100 -26.88 5.83 0.70
N LYS A 101 -27.66 4.76 0.67
CA LYS A 101 -29.13 4.76 0.86
C LYS A 101 -29.56 3.73 1.92
N GLU A 102 -28.92 3.75 3.08
CA GLU A 102 -29.43 3.08 4.29
C GLU A 102 -29.30 4.04 5.48
#